data_AF-A0A3C0BAG2-F1
#
_entry.id   AF-A0A3C0BAG2-F1
#
_cell.length_a   1.000
_cell.length_b   1.000
_cell.length_c   1.000
_cell.angle_alpha   90.00
_cell.angle_beta   90.00
_cell.angle_gamma   90.00
#
_symmetry.space_group_name_H-M   'P 1'
#
loop_
_entity.id
_entity.type
_entity.pdbx_description
1 polymer ?
#
loop_
_entity_poly.entity_id
_entity_poly.type
_entity_poly.pdbx_seq_one_letter_code
_entity_poly.pdbx_strand_id
1 'polypeptide(L)'
;SEKYKPRFEKCIMLSDAFQEEPKLQDAMDSLQKRAYRQLEILMHFIQIARPFTGEPREVTRAALLSRPGASAAQLDGLIKKGILEQYQRHSSRLMHLPAT
;
A
#
# COMPACT_ATOMS: atom_id res chain seq x y z
N SER A 1 15.45 -8.74 -31.01
CA SER A 1 14.57 -9.52 -30.12
C SER A 1 14.58 -8.90 -28.73
N GLU A 2 13.68 -7.97 -28.46
CA GLU A 2 13.56 -7.39 -27.11
C GLU A 2 13.01 -8.45 -26.17
N LYS A 3 13.84 -8.89 -25.22
CA LYS A 3 13.43 -9.83 -24.17
C LYS A 3 12.47 -9.11 -23.24
N TYR A 4 11.16 -9.24 -23.48
CA TYR A 4 10.15 -8.84 -22.52
C TYR A 4 10.34 -9.65 -21.25
N LYS A 5 10.94 -9.03 -20.22
CA LYS A 5 10.97 -9.59 -18.87
C LYS A 5 9.66 -9.19 -18.19
N PRO A 6 8.76 -10.12 -17.84
CA PRO A 6 7.60 -9.78 -17.02
C PRO A 6 8.11 -9.12 -15.74
N ARG A 7 7.72 -7.86 -15.54
CA ARG A 7 7.99 -7.13 -14.31
C ARG A 7 6.82 -7.38 -13.38
N PHE A 8 7.13 -7.85 -12.18
CA PHE A 8 6.18 -7.97 -11.08
C PHE A 8 6.43 -6.77 -10.15
N GLU A 9 5.36 -6.12 -9.71
CA GLU A 9 5.43 -5.03 -8.74
C GLU A 9 4.79 -5.47 -7.42
N LYS A 10 5.43 -5.10 -6.31
CA LYS A 10 4.87 -5.32 -4.97
C LYS A 10 3.86 -4.22 -4.70
N CYS A 11 2.61 -4.61 -4.51
CA CYS A 11 1.51 -3.71 -4.19
C CYS A 11 1.10 -3.90 -2.73
N ILE A 12 0.65 -2.80 -2.13
CA ILE A 12 0.18 -2.71 -0.76
C ILE A 12 -1.28 -2.28 -0.81
N MET A 13 -2.14 -2.96 -0.05
CA MET A 13 -3.54 -2.60 0.11
C MET A 13 -3.96 -2.70 1.57
N LEU A 14 -5.12 -2.12 1.88
CA LEU A 14 -5.76 -2.28 3.18
C LEU A 14 -6.36 -3.69 3.26
N SER A 15 -6.15 -4.40 4.38
CA SER A 15 -6.77 -5.71 4.57
C SER A 15 -8.29 -5.60 4.66
N ASP A 16 -9.00 -6.65 4.25
CA ASP A 16 -10.46 -6.77 4.36
C ASP A 16 -10.96 -6.50 5.78
N ALA A 17 -10.17 -6.87 6.80
CA ALA A 17 -10.51 -6.65 8.21
C ALA A 17 -10.61 -5.16 8.58
N PHE A 18 -10.04 -4.26 7.80
CA PHE A 18 -9.95 -2.82 8.07
C PHE A 18 -10.66 -1.95 7.04
N GLN A 19 -11.49 -2.53 6.16
CA GLN A 19 -12.28 -1.80 5.16
C GLN A 19 -13.43 -0.98 5.76
N GLU A 20 -13.68 -1.12 7.07
CA GLU A 20 -14.64 -0.31 7.82
C GLU A 20 -13.92 0.79 8.58
N GLU A 21 -14.39 2.03 8.44
CA GLU A 21 -13.79 3.21 9.07
C GLU A 21 -13.57 3.08 10.60
N PRO A 22 -14.52 2.53 11.39
CA PRO A 22 -14.32 2.34 12.83
C PRO A 22 -13.14 1.41 13.16
N LYS A 23 -12.99 0.30 12.41
CA LYS A 23 -11.89 -0.66 12.65
C LYS A 23 -10.54 -0.05 12.31
N LEU A 24 -10.49 0.76 11.26
CA LEU A 24 -9.27 1.49 10.92
C LEU A 24 -8.92 2.54 11.98
N GLN A 25 -9.92 3.25 12.50
CA GLN A 25 -9.72 4.23 13.57
C GLN A 25 -9.15 3.56 14.84
N ASP A 26 -9.70 2.42 15.26
CA ASP A 26 -9.20 1.65 16.39
C ASP A 26 -7.73 1.22 16.19
N ALA A 27 -7.37 0.81 14.97
CA ALA A 27 -6.00 0.50 14.61
C ALA A 27 -5.09 1.72 14.72
N MET A 28 -5.53 2.87 14.21
CA MET A 28 -4.77 4.13 14.29
C MET A 28 -4.54 4.56 15.74
N ASP A 29 -5.56 4.49 16.58
CA ASP A 29 -5.49 4.82 18.02
C ASP A 29 -4.52 3.89 18.77
N SER A 30 -4.53 2.60 18.44
CA SER A 30 -3.60 1.61 18.99
C SER A 30 -2.16 1.89 18.58
N LEU A 31 -1.94 2.23 17.30
CA LEU A 31 -0.61 2.59 16.79
C LEU A 31 -0.11 3.91 17.37
N GLN A 32 -0.98 4.90 17.57
CA GLN A 32 -0.61 6.18 18.18
C GLN A 32 0.03 5.99 19.56
N LYS A 33 -0.47 5.04 20.35
CA LYS A 33 0.00 4.78 21.72
C LYS A 33 1.35 4.05 21.78
N ARG A 34 1.64 3.15 20.85
CA ARG A 34 2.75 2.18 20.98
C ARG A 34 3.67 2.07 19.77
N ALA A 35 3.27 2.60 18.62
CA ALA A 35 3.95 2.41 17.35
C ALA A 35 3.76 3.63 16.42
N TYR A 36 4.07 4.83 16.93
CA TYR A 36 3.86 6.09 16.20
C TYR A 36 4.47 6.10 14.79
N ARG A 37 5.66 5.52 14.62
CA ARG A 37 6.32 5.38 13.31
C ARG A 37 5.54 4.51 12.31
N GLN A 38 4.77 3.55 12.79
CA GLN A 38 3.88 2.73 11.96
C GLN A 38 2.58 3.48 11.64
N LEU A 39 2.08 4.32 12.56
CA LEU A 39 0.97 5.22 12.26
C LEU A 39 1.34 6.19 11.13
N GLU A 40 2.54 6.76 11.15
CA GLU A 40 2.99 7.70 10.12
C GLU A 40 2.91 7.10 8.70
N ILE A 41 3.36 5.86 8.51
CA ILE A 41 3.32 5.20 7.19
C ILE A 41 1.89 4.76 6.83
N LEU A 42 1.05 4.37 7.79
CA LEU A 42 -0.37 4.08 7.57
C LEU A 42 -1.13 5.32 7.08
N MET A 43 -0.91 6.48 7.71
CA MET A 43 -1.50 7.75 7.28
C MET A 43 -1.08 8.11 5.85
N HIS A 44 0.19 7.87 5.51
CA HIS A 44 0.67 8.10 4.15
C HIS A 44 0.00 7.17 3.13
N PHE A 45 -0.18 5.89 3.48
CA PHE A 45 -0.94 4.95 2.68
C PHE A 45 -2.37 5.47 2.44
N ILE A 46 -3.11 5.85 3.50
CA ILE A 46 -4.49 6.35 3.40
C ILE A 46 -4.58 7.58 2.49
N GLN A 47 -3.61 8.50 2.58
CA GLN A 47 -3.56 9.71 1.76
C GLN A 47 -3.47 9.40 0.25
N ILE A 48 -2.70 8.38 -0.12
CA ILE A 48 -2.50 7.96 -1.52
C ILE A 48 -3.64 7.06 -1.98
N ALA A 49 -3.96 6.03 -1.19
CA ALA A 49 -4.92 4.98 -1.52
C ALA A 49 -6.37 5.46 -1.47
N ARG A 50 -6.70 6.37 -0.55
CA ARG A 50 -8.07 6.86 -0.33
C ARG A 50 -9.12 5.73 -0.30
N PRO A 51 -8.94 4.71 0.58
CA PRO A 51 -9.69 3.44 0.51
C PRO A 51 -11.22 3.61 0.62
N PHE A 52 -11.71 4.70 1.20
CA PHE A 52 -13.14 4.97 1.41
C PHE A 52 -13.80 5.83 0.31
N THR A 53 -13.13 6.05 -0.83
CA THR A 53 -13.64 6.91 -1.92
C THR A 53 -14.40 6.16 -3.02
N GLY A 54 -14.77 4.90 -2.78
CA GLY A 54 -15.60 4.08 -3.68
C GLY A 54 -14.84 3.03 -4.50
N GLU A 55 -13.50 3.10 -4.54
CA GLU A 55 -12.65 2.05 -5.13
C GLU A 55 -11.44 1.78 -4.22
N PRO A 56 -11.20 0.52 -3.79
CA PRO A 56 -9.98 0.16 -3.07
C PRO A 56 -8.79 0.41 -3.98
N ARG A 57 -7.93 1.38 -3.61
CA ARG A 57 -6.70 1.61 -4.36
C ARG A 57 -5.51 0.96 -3.67
N GLU A 58 -4.84 0.12 -4.43
CA GLU A 58 -3.50 -0.35 -4.10
C GLU A 58 -2.46 0.76 -4.31
N VAL A 59 -1.39 0.71 -3.52
CA VAL A 59 -0.22 1.59 -3.65
C VAL A 59 1.01 0.71 -3.81
N THR A 60 1.91 1.06 -4.71
CA THR A 60 3.13 0.28 -4.87
C THR A 60 4.01 0.43 -3.63
N ARG A 61 4.68 -0.65 -3.21
CA ARG A 61 5.59 -0.62 -2.06
C ARG A 61 6.66 0.47 -2.22
N ALA A 62 7.13 0.67 -3.45
CA ALA A 62 8.11 1.70 -3.77
C ALA A 62 7.55 3.11 -3.55
N ALA A 63 6.31 3.39 -4.00
CA ALA A 63 5.67 4.68 -3.77
C ALA A 63 5.51 4.96 -2.28
N LEU A 64 5.06 3.97 -1.50
CA LEU A 64 4.85 4.13 -0.07
C LEU A 64 6.16 4.39 0.71
N LEU A 65 7.27 3.78 0.27
CA LEU A 65 8.59 3.98 0.88
C LEU A 65 9.37 5.17 0.33
N SER A 66 8.86 5.87 -0.68
CA SER A 66 9.50 7.06 -1.24
C SER A 66 9.42 8.29 -0.33
N ARG A 67 8.50 8.28 0.64
CA ARG A 67 8.35 9.36 1.62
C ARG A 67 9.58 9.42 2.54
N PRO A 68 10.17 10.61 2.76
CA PRO A 68 11.23 10.79 3.75
C PRO A 68 10.81 10.28 5.14
N GLY A 69 11.65 9.44 5.75
CA GLY A 69 11.40 8.84 7.06
C GLY A 69 10.56 7.56 7.04
N ALA A 70 10.03 7.14 5.89
CA ALA A 70 9.43 5.83 5.72
C ALA A 70 10.51 4.73 5.67
N SER A 71 10.25 3.59 6.29
CA SER A 71 11.16 2.44 6.29
C SER A 71 10.40 1.13 6.08
N ALA A 72 11.10 0.15 5.50
CA ALA A 72 10.59 -1.19 5.33
C ALA A 72 10.10 -1.80 6.66
N ALA A 73 10.82 -1.58 7.77
CA ALA A 73 10.45 -2.11 9.08
C ALA A 73 9.11 -1.58 9.60
N GLN A 74 8.78 -0.32 9.32
CA GLN A 74 7.46 0.24 9.68
C GLN A 74 6.35 -0.43 8.87
N LEU A 75 6.54 -0.53 7.54
CA LEU A 75 5.58 -1.18 6.65
C LEU A 75 5.37 -2.66 7.00
N ASP A 76 6.46 -3.41 7.14
CA ASP A 76 6.42 -4.82 7.46
C ASP A 76 5.79 -5.05 8.85
N GLY A 77 5.90 -4.09 9.76
CA GLY A 77 5.17 -4.08 11.03
C GLY A 77 3.66 -3.98 10.88
N LEU A 78 3.16 -3.15 9.95
CA LEU A 78 1.73 -3.08 9.63
C LEU A 78 1.24 -4.36 8.95
N ILE A 79 2.06 -4.95 8.08
CA ILE A 79 1.76 -6.23 7.42
C ILE A 79 1.65 -7.36 8.45
N LYS A 80 2.61 -7.44 9.38
CA LYS A 80 2.58 -8.42 10.48
C LYS A 80 1.36 -8.27 11.40
N LYS A 81 0.81 -7.06 11.51
CA LYS A 81 -0.42 -6.78 12.27
C LYS A 81 -1.69 -7.09 11.49
N GLY A 82 -1.59 -7.44 10.20
CA GLY A 82 -2.74 -7.66 9.32
C GLY A 82 -3.47 -6.37 8.92
N ILE A 83 -2.90 -5.20 9.19
CA ILE A 83 -3.54 -3.91 8.83
C ILE A 83 -3.40 -3.67 7.33
N LEU A 84 -2.20 -3.92 6.80
CA LEU A 84 -1.90 -3.85 5.38
C LEU A 84 -1.54 -5.22 4.84
N GLU A 85 -1.81 -5.44 3.58
CA GLU A 85 -1.43 -6.68 2.87
C GLU A 85 -0.52 -6.35 1.71
N GLN A 86 0.42 -7.26 1.42
CA GLN A 86 1.31 -7.16 0.27
C GLN A 86 1.09 -8.33 -0.68
N TYR A 87 0.90 -8.02 -1.96
CA TYR A 87 0.85 -9.01 -3.04
C TYR A 87 1.70 -8.57 -4.22
N GLN A 88 1.93 -9.50 -5.16
CA GLN A 88 2.62 -9.21 -6.41
C GLN A 88 1.61 -9.08 -7.54
N ARG A 89 1.63 -7.94 -8.23
CA ARG A 89 0.83 -7.73 -9.44
C ARG A 89 1.74 -7.77 -10.66
N HIS A 90 1.26 -8.40 -11.74
CA HIS A 90 1.92 -8.30 -13.05
C HIS A 90 1.86 -6.85 -13.53
N SER A 91 3.01 -6.19 -13.73
CA SER A 91 3.07 -4.87 -14.35
C SER A 91 3.14 -5.02 -15.86
N SER A 92 2.06 -5.47 -16.50
CA SER A 92 1.95 -5.45 -17.96
C SER A 92 1.46 -4.09 -18.43
N ARG A 93 2.37 -3.12 -18.56
CA ARG A 93 2.11 -1.93 -19.40
C ARG A 93 2.63 -2.21 -20.81
N LEU A 94 1.90 -3.01 -21.58
CA LEU A 94 1.85 -2.79 -23.02
C LEU A 94 0.69 -1.83 -23.25
N MET A 95 0.94 -0.53 -23.06
CA MET A 95 0.17 0.48 -23.78
C MET A 95 0.57 0.32 -25.24
N HIS A 96 -0.18 -0.50 -25.99
CA HIS A 96 -0.24 -0.28 -27.43
C HIS A 96 -0.93 1.07 -27.61
N LEU A 97 -0.14 2.12 -27.83
CA LEU A 97 -0.64 3.24 -28.60
C LEU A 97 -1.16 2.64 -29.92
N PRO A 98 -2.40 2.92 -30.34
CA PRO A 98 -2.80 2.56 -31.69
C PRO A 98 -1.81 3.24 -32.63
N ALA A 99 -1.08 2.44 -33.40
CA ALA A 99 -0.38 2.95 -34.57
C ALA A 99 -1.45 3.49 -35.52
N THR A 100 -1.10 4.65 -36.07
CA THR A 100 -1.84 5.56 -36.94
C THR A 100 -2.86 4.93 -37.89
#